data_AF-A0A0E3V788-F1
#
_entry.id   AF-A0A0E3V788-F1
#
_cell.length_a   1.000
_cell.length_b   1.000
_cell.length_c   1.000
_cell.angle_alpha   90.00
_cell.angle_beta   90.00
_cell.angle_gamma   90.00
#
_symmetry.space_group_name_H-M   'P 1'
#
loop_
_entity.id
_entity.type
_entity.pdbx_description
1 polymer ?
#
loop_
_entity_poly.entity_id
_entity_poly.type
_entity_poly.pdbx_seq_one_letter_code
_entity_poly.pdbx_strand_id
1 'polypeptide(L)'
;MSEQNDKRLHDWVRQSLAAHQPAYIPADWERLKRQRQRRRRWRGALWISVGIVLIGMLGWLWRQTRTGRRVPSALTTVQPTELPPTESPEPRPTIRPKTPAPTAAVSRVSRSRAAVLPSPQVDPFLLRYPTESIPALRIPTALPTALTERIHQGQPVAISPEETAIIRQVKTGDFGSDSTAYRVLDRNLRQWPAAVIVCDMTTSMYPYTTQLLTWFRKNTAAIAPQGFVFFTDCDSLGQQTRPGGLPGRMYVSRDVRPANTLPLLLEAARNTVNNKDDAENTVEALIRAQTEFPQARHLILVADNLSQVKDMPLLNRLTKPVHVVLCGTTGSDTARAYQPDYYQLAEQTHGSIHTLEDDLNPATVSPTQTVRVGTRYYRYSPRRKQFKLTPYDHRPRRFLKFVWL
;
A
#
# COMPACT_ATOMS: atom_id res chain seq x y z
N MET A 1 19.95 15.33 -10.37
CA MET A 1 20.62 16.61 -10.05
C MET A 1 19.94 17.17 -8.81
N SER A 2 20.57 17.10 -7.63
CA SER A 2 19.98 17.67 -6.41
C SER A 2 20.20 19.18 -6.43
N GLU A 3 19.14 19.96 -6.58
CA GLU A 3 19.25 21.41 -6.46
C GLU A 3 19.70 21.79 -5.06
N GLN A 4 20.59 22.79 -5.00
CA GLN A 4 21.26 23.27 -3.80
C GLN A 4 20.30 24.00 -2.81
N ASN A 5 18.99 24.00 -3.10
CA ASN A 5 17.97 24.81 -2.42
C ASN A 5 17.20 24.09 -1.29
N ASP A 6 17.20 22.76 -1.23
CA ASP A 6 16.37 22.01 -0.27
C ASP A 6 16.88 22.08 1.18
N LYS A 7 18.16 22.41 1.37
CA LYS A 7 18.79 22.48 2.70
C LYS A 7 18.11 23.51 3.62
N ARG A 8 17.66 24.64 3.06
CA ARG A 8 17.02 25.72 3.84
C ARG A 8 15.63 25.34 4.34
N LEU A 9 14.88 24.57 3.56
CA LEU A 9 13.56 24.06 3.93
C LEU A 9 13.68 23.08 5.12
N HIS A 10 14.64 22.16 5.07
CA HIS A 10 14.85 21.18 6.13
C HIS A 10 15.22 21.83 7.47
N ASP A 11 16.02 22.90 7.43
CA ASP A 11 16.40 23.64 8.62
C ASP A 11 15.23 24.46 9.21
N TRP A 12 14.34 25.01 8.37
CA TRP A 12 13.12 25.67 8.84
C TRP A 12 12.14 24.69 9.50
N VAL A 13 11.87 23.53 8.88
CA VAL A 13 11.00 22.50 9.46
C VAL A 13 11.52 22.01 10.82
N ARG A 14 12.84 21.92 11.00
CA ARG A 14 13.47 21.61 12.31
C ARG A 14 13.15 22.66 13.37
N GLN A 15 13.21 23.94 13.02
CA GLN A 15 13.02 25.04 13.96
C GLN A 15 11.54 25.29 14.26
N SER A 16 10.65 25.19 13.27
CA SER A 16 9.23 25.49 13.44
C SER A 16 8.47 24.40 14.19
N LEU A 17 8.83 23.12 14.04
CA LEU A 17 8.15 22.03 14.75
C LEU A 17 8.51 21.97 16.25
N ALA A 18 9.72 22.38 16.63
CA ALA A 18 10.09 22.48 18.05
C ALA A 18 9.26 23.55 18.79
N ALA A 19 8.78 24.56 18.08
CA ALA A 19 7.97 25.66 18.62
C ALA A 19 6.45 25.49 18.42
N HIS A 20 5.99 24.49 17.65
CA HIS A 20 4.58 24.34 17.29
C HIS A 20 3.80 23.51 18.30
N GLN A 21 3.26 24.17 19.33
CA GLN A 21 2.16 23.65 20.14
C GLN A 21 0.85 24.33 19.69
N PRO A 22 -0.02 23.67 18.92
CA PRO A 22 -1.29 24.28 18.54
C PRO A 22 -2.15 24.51 19.79
N ALA A 23 -2.66 25.73 19.95
CA ALA A 23 -3.53 26.08 21.06
C ALA A 23 -4.78 25.17 21.07
N TYR A 24 -5.04 24.53 22.20
CA TYR A 24 -6.25 23.75 22.42
C TYR A 24 -7.45 24.70 22.53
N ILE A 25 -8.26 24.81 21.48
CA ILE A 25 -9.46 25.65 21.45
C ILE A 25 -10.72 24.75 21.49
N PRO A 26 -11.42 24.65 22.63
CA PRO A 26 -12.59 23.77 22.79
C PRO A 26 -13.76 24.07 21.84
N ALA A 27 -13.86 25.31 21.34
CA ALA A 27 -14.96 25.77 20.48
C ALA A 27 -15.00 25.08 19.10
N ASP A 28 -13.85 24.64 18.59
CA ASP A 28 -13.77 23.94 17.30
C ASP A 28 -14.44 22.57 17.37
N TRP A 29 -14.38 21.91 18.52
CA TRP A 29 -15.01 20.61 18.73
C TRP A 29 -16.54 20.70 18.76
N GLU A 30 -17.08 21.75 19.36
CA GLU A 30 -18.52 22.00 19.38
C GLU A 30 -19.06 22.38 17.99
N ARG A 31 -18.31 23.15 17.18
CA ARG A 31 -18.67 23.38 15.76
C ARG A 31 -18.69 22.07 14.98
N LEU A 32 -17.70 21.20 15.19
CA LEU A 32 -17.56 19.92 14.49
C LEU A 32 -18.69 18.94 14.87
N LYS A 33 -19.09 18.88 16.15
CA LYS A 33 -20.25 18.11 16.61
C LYS A 33 -21.55 18.58 15.97
N ARG A 34 -21.81 19.90 15.93
CA ARG A 34 -23.02 20.47 15.30
C ARG A 34 -23.07 20.17 13.80
N GLN A 35 -21.94 20.26 13.11
CA GLN A 35 -21.87 19.94 11.68
C GLN A 35 -22.13 18.45 11.41
N ARG A 36 -21.64 17.56 12.28
CA ARG A 36 -21.85 16.11 12.18
C ARG A 36 -23.32 15.72 12.46
N GLN A 37 -23.97 16.37 13.42
CA GLN A 37 -25.39 16.18 13.71
C GLN A 37 -26.28 16.66 12.56
N ARG A 38 -25.98 17.82 11.95
CA ARG A 38 -26.68 18.28 10.73
C ARG A 38 -26.57 17.25 9.60
N ARG A 39 -25.36 16.76 9.29
CA ARG A 39 -25.16 15.74 8.24
C ARG A 39 -25.92 14.43 8.51
N ARG A 40 -26.04 14.00 9.77
CA ARG A 40 -26.86 12.83 10.13
C ARG A 40 -28.35 13.06 9.88
N ARG A 41 -28.88 14.23 10.24
CA ARG A 41 -30.29 14.59 9.99
C ARG A 41 -30.61 14.65 8.49
N TRP A 42 -29.72 15.23 7.69
CA TRP A 42 -29.85 15.29 6.23
C TRP A 42 -29.82 13.91 5.57
N ARG A 43 -28.94 13.00 6.05
CA ARG A 43 -28.93 11.60 5.58
C ARG A 43 -30.20 10.85 5.95
N GLY A 44 -30.72 11.05 7.17
CA GLY A 44 -31.99 10.44 7.59
C GLY A 44 -33.18 10.89 6.73
N ALA A 45 -33.27 12.19 6.44
CA ALA A 45 -34.32 12.74 5.58
C ALA A 45 -34.28 12.18 4.15
N LEU A 46 -33.07 11.97 3.60
CA LEU A 46 -32.87 11.36 2.27
C LEU A 46 -33.34 9.89 2.22
N TRP A 47 -33.11 9.12 3.29
CA TRP A 47 -33.58 7.73 3.34
C TRP A 47 -35.10 7.63 3.47
N ILE A 48 -35.72 8.55 4.21
CA ILE A 48 -37.19 8.61 4.34
C ILE A 48 -37.83 8.95 2.98
N SER A 49 -37.29 9.92 2.24
CA SER A 49 -37.84 10.28 0.91
C SER A 49 -37.71 9.12 -0.09
N VAL A 50 -36.57 8.41 -0.11
CA VAL A 50 -36.38 7.21 -0.96
C VAL A 50 -37.37 6.10 -0.58
N GLY A 51 -37.62 5.89 0.71
CA GLY A 51 -38.59 4.90 1.19
C GLY A 51 -40.03 5.19 0.73
N ILE A 52 -40.45 6.46 0.77
CA ILE A 52 -41.79 6.88 0.32
C ILE A 52 -41.96 6.63 -1.19
N VAL A 53 -40.94 6.93 -2.00
CA VAL A 53 -40.97 6.69 -3.45
C VAL A 53 -41.07 5.20 -3.78
N LEU A 54 -40.31 4.35 -3.08
CA LEU A 54 -40.34 2.90 -3.27
C LEU A 54 -41.72 2.30 -2.91
N ILE A 55 -42.33 2.76 -1.82
CA ILE A 55 -43.67 2.31 -1.42
C ILE A 55 -44.72 2.73 -2.47
N GLY A 56 -44.64 3.97 -2.97
CA GLY A 56 -45.53 4.43 -4.05
C GLY A 56 -45.37 3.62 -5.34
N MET A 57 -44.14 3.30 -5.72
CA MET A 57 -43.84 2.51 -6.91
C MET A 57 -44.33 1.06 -6.79
N LEU A 58 -44.15 0.43 -5.62
CA LEU A 58 -44.68 -0.91 -5.32
C LEU A 58 -46.21 -0.94 -5.33
N GLY A 59 -46.85 0.08 -4.75
CA GLY A 59 -48.32 0.22 -4.78
C GLY A 59 -48.87 0.39 -6.21
N TRP A 60 -48.16 1.13 -7.06
CA TRP A 60 -48.52 1.31 -8.46
C TRP A 60 -48.37 0.01 -9.28
N LEU A 61 -47.27 -0.72 -9.11
CA LEU A 61 -47.04 -2.04 -9.72
C LEU A 61 -48.11 -3.07 -9.29
N TRP A 62 -48.48 -3.06 -8.01
CA TRP A 62 -49.53 -3.93 -7.50
C TRP A 62 -50.92 -3.59 -8.06
N ARG A 63 -51.18 -2.31 -8.32
CA ARG A 63 -52.43 -1.86 -8.96
C ARG A 63 -52.47 -2.27 -10.44
N GLN A 64 -51.37 -2.15 -11.17
CA GLN A 64 -51.30 -2.56 -12.58
C GLN A 64 -51.49 -4.07 -12.77
N THR A 65 -50.94 -4.89 -11.87
CA THR A 65 -51.13 -6.35 -11.93
C THR A 65 -52.56 -6.81 -11.62
N ARG A 66 -53.37 -5.97 -10.95
CA ARG A 66 -54.81 -6.21 -10.76
C ARG A 66 -55.69 -5.68 -11.88
N THR A 67 -55.22 -4.71 -12.67
CA THR A 67 -56.02 -4.05 -13.71
C THR A 67 -55.40 -4.26 -15.11
N GLY A 68 -55.58 -5.46 -15.67
CA GLY A 68 -55.34 -5.79 -17.08
C GLY A 68 -54.77 -7.19 -17.26
N ARG A 69 -55.30 -8.11 -18.07
CA ARG A 69 -56.27 -8.02 -19.17
C ARG A 69 -56.84 -9.44 -19.40
N ARG A 70 -58.17 -9.55 -19.52
CA ARG A 70 -58.82 -10.68 -20.21
C ARG A 70 -58.49 -10.55 -21.70
N VAL A 71 -57.89 -11.58 -22.29
CA VAL A 71 -57.76 -11.74 -23.74
C VAL A 71 -58.87 -12.72 -24.18
N PRO A 72 -59.69 -12.42 -25.21
CA PRO A 72 -60.61 -13.41 -25.75
C PRO A 72 -59.83 -14.42 -26.59
N SER A 73 -59.98 -15.70 -26.25
CA SER A 73 -59.45 -16.83 -27.01
C SER A 73 -60.16 -16.94 -28.36
N ALA A 74 -59.43 -16.75 -29.46
CA ALA A 74 -59.82 -17.26 -30.77
C ALA A 74 -59.22 -18.67 -30.92
N LEU A 75 -60.10 -19.65 -31.09
CA LEU A 75 -59.79 -21.05 -31.38
C LEU A 75 -59.31 -21.20 -32.83
N THR A 76 -58.09 -21.70 -33.02
CA THR A 76 -57.70 -22.39 -34.25
C THR A 76 -57.05 -23.71 -33.86
N THR A 77 -57.83 -24.78 -33.96
CA THR A 77 -57.41 -26.16 -33.74
C THR A 77 -56.66 -26.64 -34.99
N VAL A 78 -55.38 -26.99 -34.84
CA VAL A 78 -54.65 -27.84 -35.79
C VAL A 78 -54.20 -29.07 -35.02
N GLN A 79 -54.65 -30.24 -35.49
CA GLN A 79 -54.31 -31.57 -34.97
C GLN A 79 -52.81 -31.87 -35.11
N PRO A 80 -52.23 -32.65 -34.18
CA PRO A 80 -51.07 -33.48 -34.45
C PRO A 80 -51.43 -34.98 -34.43
N THR A 81 -50.97 -35.67 -35.47
CA THR A 81 -51.02 -37.11 -35.71
C THR A 81 -50.24 -37.90 -34.65
N GLU A 82 -50.87 -38.94 -34.10
CA GLU A 82 -50.28 -39.99 -33.26
C GLU A 82 -49.36 -40.95 -34.04
N LEU A 83 -48.35 -41.53 -33.37
CA LEU A 83 -47.83 -42.90 -33.52
C LEU A 83 -46.97 -43.25 -32.25
N PRO A 84 -46.76 -44.54 -31.90
CA PRO A 84 -47.10 -45.11 -30.58
C PRO A 84 -45.87 -45.56 -29.75
N PRO A 85 -46.06 -46.13 -28.52
CA PRO A 85 -45.06 -46.12 -27.45
C PRO A 85 -44.21 -47.39 -27.37
N THR A 86 -43.06 -47.33 -26.69
CA THR A 86 -42.32 -48.53 -26.26
C THR A 86 -41.58 -48.29 -24.94
N GLU A 87 -42.13 -48.90 -23.89
CA GLU A 87 -41.52 -49.60 -22.74
C GLU A 87 -40.22 -49.09 -22.08
N SER A 88 -40.34 -48.82 -20.77
CA SER A 88 -39.31 -49.04 -19.71
C SER A 88 -39.51 -50.46 -19.13
N PRO A 89 -38.64 -51.07 -18.27
CA PRO A 89 -37.62 -50.51 -17.36
C PRO A 89 -36.28 -51.33 -17.34
N GLU A 90 -35.15 -50.93 -16.71
CA GLU A 90 -34.77 -51.05 -15.28
C GLU A 90 -33.24 -50.79 -15.10
N PRO A 91 -32.67 -50.73 -13.87
CA PRO A 91 -31.50 -49.89 -13.55
C PRO A 91 -30.18 -50.60 -13.16
N ARG A 92 -29.07 -49.83 -13.24
CA ARG A 92 -27.79 -49.82 -12.43
C ARG A 92 -26.96 -51.11 -12.26
N PRO A 93 -25.61 -51.02 -12.23
CA PRO A 93 -24.95 -50.66 -10.96
C PRO A 93 -23.69 -49.77 -11.03
N THR A 94 -23.50 -49.09 -9.92
CA THR A 94 -22.37 -48.27 -9.46
C THR A 94 -21.11 -49.11 -9.19
N ILE A 95 -19.94 -48.68 -9.69
CA ILE A 95 -18.62 -49.19 -9.30
C ILE A 95 -17.86 -48.12 -8.51
N ARG A 96 -17.46 -48.49 -7.29
CA ARG A 96 -16.53 -47.76 -6.38
C ARG A 96 -15.09 -47.77 -6.92
N PRO A 97 -14.27 -46.76 -6.63
CA PRO A 97 -12.81 -46.94 -6.54
C PRO A 97 -12.38 -47.27 -5.11
N LYS A 98 -11.54 -48.30 -4.98
CA LYS A 98 -10.79 -48.68 -3.77
C LYS A 98 -9.51 -47.85 -3.66
N THR A 99 -9.25 -47.31 -2.48
CA THR A 99 -7.89 -47.06 -1.96
C THR A 99 -7.39 -48.34 -1.28
N PRO A 100 -6.09 -48.66 -1.37
CA PRO A 100 -5.26 -48.74 -0.15
C PRO A 100 -3.86 -48.14 -0.41
N ALA A 101 -3.34 -47.24 0.43
CA ALA A 101 -2.66 -47.46 1.71
C ALA A 101 -1.12 -47.56 1.55
N PRO A 102 -0.34 -47.16 2.58
CA PRO A 102 1.02 -46.67 2.44
C PRO A 102 2.08 -47.71 2.80
N THR A 103 3.33 -47.46 2.40
CA THR A 103 4.49 -48.22 2.88
C THR A 103 5.58 -47.28 3.38
N ALA A 104 5.98 -47.53 4.62
CA ALA A 104 7.10 -46.91 5.31
C ALA A 104 8.40 -47.69 5.07
N ALA A 105 9.54 -46.99 5.09
CA ALA A 105 10.88 -47.46 5.51
C ALA A 105 11.78 -46.20 5.59
N VAL A 106 12.14 -45.67 6.77
CA VAL A 106 13.22 -46.09 7.68
C VAL A 106 14.60 -46.17 7.02
N SER A 107 15.51 -45.26 7.40
CA SER A 107 16.96 -45.47 7.63
C SER A 107 17.57 -44.21 8.28
N ARG A 108 17.90 -44.27 9.58
CA ARG A 108 19.27 -44.23 10.19
C ARG A 108 20.11 -42.98 9.89
N VAL A 109 20.23 -42.05 10.83
CA VAL A 109 21.26 -41.94 11.91
C VAL A 109 22.68 -41.70 11.37
N SER A 110 23.18 -40.49 11.62
CA SER A 110 24.59 -40.24 11.93
C SER A 110 24.72 -39.06 12.89
N ARG A 111 25.27 -39.35 14.07
CA ARG A 111 25.74 -38.43 15.10
C ARG A 111 27.12 -37.89 14.70
N SER A 112 27.34 -36.60 14.90
CA SER A 112 28.66 -36.06 15.27
C SER A 112 28.44 -34.66 15.87
N ARG A 113 28.49 -34.52 17.19
CA ARG A 113 29.68 -34.31 18.05
C ARG A 113 29.86 -32.81 18.29
N ALA A 114 29.40 -32.40 19.47
CA ALA A 114 29.62 -31.08 20.04
C ALA A 114 31.11 -30.83 20.26
N ALA A 115 31.59 -29.69 19.79
CA ALA A 115 32.86 -29.11 20.19
C ALA A 115 32.55 -27.84 21.00
N VAL A 116 32.69 -27.99 22.32
CA VAL A 116 32.85 -26.91 23.29
C VAL A 116 34.30 -26.46 23.21
N LEU A 117 34.55 -25.14 23.16
CA LEU A 117 35.80 -24.46 23.54
C LEU A 117 35.58 -22.92 23.42
N PRO A 118 36.36 -22.08 24.10
CA PRO A 118 35.89 -21.32 25.26
C PRO A 118 35.75 -19.82 25.02
N SER A 119 34.96 -19.18 25.88
CA SER A 119 34.87 -17.72 26.04
C SER A 119 36.24 -17.10 26.32
N PRO A 120 36.63 -16.00 25.64
CA PRO A 120 37.64 -15.10 26.14
C PRO A 120 37.01 -14.13 27.12
N GLN A 121 37.64 -14.07 28.29
CA GLN A 121 37.32 -13.20 29.40
C GLN A 121 37.39 -11.73 29.00
N VAL A 122 36.47 -10.96 29.57
CA VAL A 122 36.45 -9.49 29.53
C VAL A 122 37.49 -9.00 30.53
N ASP A 123 38.64 -8.52 30.05
CA ASP A 123 39.53 -7.69 30.84
C ASP A 123 39.06 -6.22 30.76
N PRO A 124 38.77 -5.56 31.89
CA PRO A 124 38.40 -4.16 31.91
C PRO A 124 39.67 -3.30 31.77
N PHE A 125 40.02 -2.95 30.53
CA PHE A 125 41.02 -1.92 30.29
C PHE A 125 40.50 -0.56 30.75
N LEU A 126 40.93 -0.14 31.93
CA LEU A 126 40.84 1.21 32.47
C LEU A 126 41.66 2.16 31.59
N LEU A 127 41.02 2.77 30.58
CA LEU A 127 41.53 3.98 29.96
C LEU A 127 41.21 5.17 30.88
N ARG A 128 42.14 5.44 31.80
CA ARG A 128 42.27 6.70 32.51
C ARG A 128 42.48 7.81 31.47
N TYR A 129 41.51 8.69 31.30
CA TYR A 129 41.75 9.98 30.67
C TYR A 129 42.54 10.86 31.66
N PRO A 130 43.60 11.55 31.22
CA PRO A 130 44.28 12.52 32.05
C PRO A 130 43.34 13.71 32.31
N THR A 131 43.03 13.96 33.59
CA THR A 131 42.43 15.22 34.05
C THR A 131 43.47 16.32 33.88
N GLU A 132 43.51 16.93 32.70
CA GLU A 132 44.10 18.26 32.54
C GLU A 132 43.02 19.31 32.85
N SER A 133 43.32 20.14 33.84
CA SER A 133 42.53 21.29 34.24
C SER A 133 42.47 22.32 33.09
N ILE A 134 41.31 22.42 32.45
CA ILE A 134 41.03 23.47 31.45
C ILE A 134 40.88 24.82 32.20
N PRO A 135 41.64 25.87 31.84
CA PRO A 135 41.44 27.20 32.42
C PRO A 135 40.06 27.73 32.01
N ALA A 136 39.32 28.28 32.98
CA ALA A 136 38.00 28.86 32.77
C ALA A 136 38.04 29.94 31.69
N LEU A 137 37.50 29.62 30.50
CA LEU A 137 37.27 30.60 29.44
C LEU A 137 36.25 31.62 29.95
N ARG A 138 36.72 32.85 30.18
CA ARG A 138 35.86 34.01 30.44
C ARG A 138 34.99 34.25 29.21
N ILE A 139 33.68 34.01 29.36
CA ILE A 139 32.67 34.33 28.36
C ILE A 139 32.56 35.86 28.31
N PRO A 140 32.79 36.53 27.15
CA PRO A 140 32.49 37.94 27.02
C PRO A 140 30.97 38.13 27.10
N THR A 141 30.57 39.00 28.02
CA THR A 141 29.21 39.52 28.17
C THR A 141 28.69 40.10 26.86
N ALA A 142 27.51 39.62 26.46
CA ALA A 142 26.55 40.20 25.52
C ALA A 142 27.07 40.57 24.11
N LEU A 143 26.73 39.73 23.13
CA LEU A 143 26.72 40.12 21.72
C LEU A 143 25.74 41.30 21.49
N PRO A 144 26.09 42.30 20.67
CA PRO A 144 25.23 43.45 20.42
C PRO A 144 23.90 43.04 19.77
N THR A 145 22.79 43.38 20.43
CA THR A 145 21.40 43.04 20.07
C THR A 145 21.01 43.43 18.64
N ALA A 146 21.71 44.39 18.04
CA ALA A 146 21.46 44.87 16.68
C ALA A 146 21.77 43.85 15.56
N LEU A 147 22.66 42.89 15.79
CA LEU A 147 22.94 41.80 14.83
C LEU A 147 21.91 40.67 14.91
N THR A 148 21.32 40.46 16.09
CA THR A 148 20.28 39.45 16.33
C THR A 148 18.93 39.89 15.78
N GLU A 149 18.61 41.19 15.82
CA GLU A 149 17.33 41.71 15.29
C GLU A 149 17.22 41.66 13.76
N ARG A 150 18.35 41.65 13.03
CA ARG A 150 18.32 41.46 11.56
C ARG A 150 18.18 40.00 11.12
N ILE A 151 18.31 39.03 12.04
CA ILE A 151 18.21 37.60 11.72
C ILE A 151 16.76 37.08 11.79
N HIS A 152 15.82 37.85 12.34
CA HIS A 152 14.42 37.41 12.52
C HIS A 152 13.39 37.92 11.50
N GLN A 153 13.81 38.62 10.45
CA GLN A 153 12.95 38.79 9.28
C GLN A 153 13.11 37.56 8.38
N GLY A 154 12.51 36.45 8.81
CA GLY A 154 12.40 35.23 8.02
C GLY A 154 11.80 35.58 6.66
N GLN A 155 12.64 35.59 5.63
CA GLN A 155 12.17 35.64 4.25
C GLN A 155 11.15 34.50 4.08
N PRO A 156 9.92 34.77 3.61
CA PRO A 156 8.97 33.70 3.34
C PRO A 156 9.59 32.79 2.28
N VAL A 157 10.02 31.60 2.70
CA VAL A 157 10.49 30.57 1.78
C VAL A 157 9.29 30.17 0.94
N ALA A 158 9.42 30.29 -0.39
CA ALA A 158 8.39 29.85 -1.30
C ALA A 158 8.19 28.33 -1.10
N ILE A 159 7.02 27.94 -0.60
CA ILE A 159 6.61 26.54 -0.50
C ILE A 159 6.52 26.00 -1.94
N SER A 160 7.16 24.86 -2.23
CA SER A 160 7.07 24.27 -3.57
C SER A 160 5.61 23.90 -3.92
N PRO A 161 5.25 23.84 -5.20
CA PRO A 161 3.93 23.32 -5.62
C PRO A 161 3.62 21.94 -5.04
N GLU A 162 4.64 21.07 -4.95
CA GLU A 162 4.57 19.72 -4.40
C GLU A 162 4.30 19.73 -2.90
N GLU A 163 5.00 20.55 -2.13
CA GLU A 163 4.74 20.74 -0.69
C GLU A 163 3.36 21.33 -0.43
N THR A 164 2.95 22.31 -1.24
CA THR A 164 1.61 22.89 -1.15
C THR A 164 0.54 21.82 -1.40
N ALA A 165 0.77 20.93 -2.36
CA ALA A 165 -0.11 19.80 -2.63
C ALA A 165 -0.15 18.81 -1.45
N ILE A 166 1.00 18.44 -0.89
CA ILE A 166 1.12 17.56 0.29
C ILE A 166 0.38 18.15 1.50
N ILE A 167 0.64 19.42 1.82
CA ILE A 167 -0.01 20.13 2.94
C ILE A 167 -1.53 20.18 2.71
N ARG A 168 -1.95 20.46 1.48
CA ARG A 168 -3.37 20.46 1.10
C ARG A 168 -3.98 19.07 1.32
N GLN A 169 -3.37 18.01 0.78
CA GLN A 169 -3.84 16.62 0.92
C GLN A 169 -3.99 16.20 2.39
N VAL A 170 -3.00 16.51 3.24
CA VAL A 170 -3.06 16.18 4.67
C VAL A 170 -4.17 16.95 5.40
N LYS A 171 -4.43 18.20 5.01
CA LYS A 171 -5.48 19.04 5.62
C LYS A 171 -6.88 18.68 5.14
N THR A 172 -7.06 18.46 3.85
CA THR A 172 -8.39 18.27 3.22
C THR A 172 -8.78 16.80 3.13
N GLY A 173 -7.80 15.88 3.07
CA GLY A 173 -8.02 14.49 2.69
C GLY A 173 -8.40 14.31 1.21
N ASP A 174 -8.22 15.34 0.38
CA ASP A 174 -8.39 15.30 -1.07
C ASP A 174 -7.05 14.97 -1.72
N PHE A 175 -6.89 13.74 -2.21
CA PHE A 175 -5.65 13.23 -2.79
C PHE A 175 -5.48 13.59 -4.27
N GLY A 176 -6.46 14.23 -4.90
CA GLY A 176 -6.50 14.43 -6.35
C GLY A 176 -6.96 13.16 -7.09
N SER A 177 -6.52 13.01 -8.34
CA SER A 177 -6.92 11.90 -9.20
C SER A 177 -6.31 10.57 -8.79
N ASP A 178 -5.11 10.58 -8.22
CA ASP A 178 -4.44 9.38 -7.72
C ASP A 178 -4.61 9.26 -6.21
N SER A 179 -5.24 8.16 -5.78
CA SER A 179 -5.44 7.79 -4.38
C SER A 179 -5.06 6.33 -4.13
N THR A 180 -4.07 5.83 -4.87
CA THR A 180 -3.71 4.40 -4.93
C THR A 180 -3.44 3.80 -3.57
N ALA A 181 -2.49 4.36 -2.80
CA ALA A 181 -2.13 3.83 -1.49
C ALA A 181 -3.34 3.79 -0.55
N TYR A 182 -4.16 4.85 -0.55
CA TYR A 182 -5.37 4.89 0.28
C TYR A 182 -6.39 3.83 -0.16
N ARG A 183 -6.78 3.81 -1.44
CA ARG A 183 -7.88 2.97 -1.94
C ARG A 183 -7.55 1.49 -1.94
N VAL A 184 -6.30 1.15 -2.24
CA VAL A 184 -5.85 -0.25 -2.21
C VAL A 184 -5.85 -0.78 -0.79
N LEU A 185 -5.32 -0.03 0.18
CA LEU A 185 -5.36 -0.43 1.58
C LEU A 185 -6.80 -0.52 2.11
N ASP A 186 -7.65 0.46 1.78
CA ASP A 186 -9.06 0.49 2.20
C ASP A 186 -9.85 -0.72 1.68
N ARG A 187 -9.63 -1.14 0.42
CA ARG A 187 -10.36 -2.25 -0.18
C ARG A 187 -9.79 -3.64 0.16
N ASN A 188 -8.47 -3.75 0.39
CA ASN A 188 -7.80 -5.06 0.50
C ASN A 188 -7.32 -5.44 1.89
N LEU A 189 -7.05 -4.51 2.82
CA LEU A 189 -6.31 -4.86 4.05
C LEU A 189 -6.99 -5.95 4.90
N ARG A 190 -8.33 -6.05 4.87
CA ARG A 190 -9.07 -7.12 5.55
C ARG A 190 -8.69 -8.53 5.08
N GLN A 191 -8.23 -8.66 3.84
CA GLN A 191 -7.80 -9.92 3.24
C GLN A 191 -6.35 -10.28 3.60
N TRP A 192 -5.61 -9.36 4.22
CA TRP A 192 -4.23 -9.53 4.66
C TRP A 192 -4.14 -9.42 6.18
N PRO A 193 -4.69 -10.41 6.93
CA PRO A 193 -4.67 -10.37 8.39
C PRO A 193 -3.24 -10.42 8.88
N ALA A 194 -2.94 -9.71 9.98
CA ALA A 194 -1.58 -9.68 10.54
C ALA A 194 -0.53 -9.19 9.51
N ALA A 195 -0.88 -8.20 8.68
CA ALA A 195 0.04 -7.60 7.72
C ALA A 195 0.98 -6.58 8.36
N VAL A 196 2.16 -6.41 7.77
CA VAL A 196 3.08 -5.28 8.02
C VAL A 196 3.14 -4.43 6.76
N ILE A 197 3.04 -3.12 6.93
CA ILE A 197 3.17 -2.18 5.81
C ILE A 197 4.63 -1.77 5.67
N VAL A 198 5.22 -2.02 4.52
CA VAL A 198 6.57 -1.64 4.13
C VAL A 198 6.43 -0.56 3.08
N CYS A 199 6.90 0.66 3.36
CA CYS A 199 6.64 1.81 2.51
C CYS A 199 7.95 2.45 2.07
N ASP A 200 8.07 2.64 0.78
CA ASP A 200 9.07 3.50 0.17
C ASP A 200 8.77 4.96 0.58
N MET A 201 9.81 5.66 1.01
CA MET A 201 9.77 7.04 1.49
C MET A 201 10.63 7.98 0.65
N THR A 202 11.09 7.57 -0.53
CA THR A 202 11.76 8.46 -1.49
C THR A 202 10.86 9.62 -1.94
N THR A 203 11.46 10.62 -2.57
CA THR A 203 10.77 11.87 -2.93
C THR A 203 9.60 11.64 -3.89
N SER A 204 9.69 10.68 -4.82
CA SER A 204 8.58 10.28 -5.71
C SER A 204 7.35 9.80 -4.92
N MET A 205 7.56 9.27 -3.71
CA MET A 205 6.53 8.65 -2.89
C MET A 205 5.73 9.60 -2.00
N TYR A 206 6.14 10.88 -1.89
CA TYR A 206 5.50 11.83 -0.97
C TYR A 206 3.97 11.94 -1.12
N PRO A 207 3.36 12.01 -2.33
CA PRO A 207 1.90 12.06 -2.47
C PRO A 207 1.18 10.79 -2.00
N TYR A 208 1.86 9.65 -1.93
CA TYR A 208 1.31 8.37 -1.49
C TYR A 208 1.54 8.14 0.01
N THR A 209 2.63 8.70 0.54
CA THR A 209 2.88 8.74 1.98
C THR A 209 1.81 9.55 2.71
N THR A 210 1.33 10.67 2.15
CA THR A 210 0.20 11.43 2.73
C THR A 210 -1.11 10.64 2.72
N GLN A 211 -1.33 9.85 1.67
CA GLN A 211 -2.46 8.92 1.55
C GLN A 211 -2.39 7.83 2.61
N LEU A 212 -1.21 7.23 2.80
CA LEU A 212 -0.96 6.23 3.84
C LEU A 212 -1.23 6.81 5.24
N LEU A 213 -0.70 7.99 5.54
CA LEU A 213 -0.92 8.66 6.82
C LEU A 213 -2.42 8.96 7.05
N THR A 214 -3.13 9.37 6.02
CA THR A 214 -4.57 9.66 6.13
C THR A 214 -5.39 8.39 6.28
N TRP A 215 -5.06 7.34 5.53
CA TRP A 215 -5.66 6.02 5.66
C TRP A 215 -5.46 5.50 7.09
N PHE A 216 -4.24 5.61 7.59
CA PHE A 216 -3.86 5.22 8.93
C PHE A 216 -4.69 5.93 10.01
N ARG A 217 -4.77 7.27 9.96
CA ARG A 217 -5.57 8.07 10.91
C ARG A 217 -7.06 7.71 10.93
N LYS A 218 -7.60 7.18 9.83
CA LYS A 218 -9.03 6.80 9.72
C LYS A 218 -9.31 5.35 10.12
N ASN A 219 -8.31 4.46 10.04
CA ASN A 219 -8.52 3.02 10.14
C ASN A 219 -7.95 2.34 11.41
N THR A 220 -7.25 3.09 12.28
CA THR A 220 -6.60 2.57 13.49
C THR A 220 -7.50 1.78 14.46
N ALA A 221 -8.83 1.98 14.43
CA ALA A 221 -9.75 1.33 15.35
C ALA A 221 -10.42 0.03 14.84
N ALA A 222 -10.36 -0.27 13.53
CA ALA A 222 -11.14 -1.36 12.94
C ALA A 222 -10.29 -2.42 12.22
N ILE A 223 -9.18 -2.02 11.61
CA ILE A 223 -8.24 -2.91 10.92
C ILE A 223 -6.86 -2.27 11.07
N ALA A 224 -6.00 -2.90 11.86
CA ALA A 224 -4.65 -2.38 12.10
C ALA A 224 -3.60 -3.37 11.57
N PRO A 225 -2.56 -2.89 10.86
CA PRO A 225 -1.38 -3.69 10.60
C PRO A 225 -0.67 -4.03 11.93
N GLN A 226 0.29 -4.94 11.90
CA GLN A 226 1.17 -5.21 13.06
C GLN A 226 2.21 -4.10 13.27
N GLY A 227 2.52 -3.35 12.21
CA GLY A 227 3.48 -2.27 12.26
C GLY A 227 3.83 -1.73 10.88
N PHE A 228 4.80 -0.82 10.86
CA PHE A 228 5.31 -0.15 9.68
C PHE A 228 6.83 -0.31 9.58
N VAL A 229 7.32 -0.42 8.35
CA VAL A 229 8.74 -0.29 8.01
C VAL A 229 8.86 0.73 6.90
N PHE A 230 9.66 1.77 7.10
CA PHE A 230 9.95 2.78 6.09
C PHE A 230 11.37 2.64 5.60
N PHE A 231 11.59 2.71 4.28
CA PHE A 231 12.91 2.68 3.65
C PHE A 231 13.07 3.83 2.64
N THR A 232 14.31 4.21 2.36
CA THR A 232 14.61 5.49 1.66
C THR A 232 15.74 5.36 0.64
N ASP A 233 16.25 4.14 0.44
CA ASP A 233 17.49 3.84 -0.28
C ASP A 233 18.71 4.66 0.16
N CYS A 234 18.73 5.07 1.42
CA CYS A 234 19.90 5.67 2.04
C CYS A 234 20.31 4.88 3.28
N ASP A 235 21.62 4.80 3.53
CA ASP A 235 22.22 4.20 4.71
C ASP A 235 22.04 5.07 5.97
N SER A 236 22.68 4.69 7.07
CA SER A 236 22.61 5.43 8.33
C SER A 236 23.29 6.79 8.32
N LEU A 237 24.15 7.05 7.34
CA LEU A 237 24.82 8.32 7.10
C LEU A 237 24.02 9.21 6.13
N GLY A 238 22.85 8.74 5.69
CA GLY A 238 22.01 9.42 4.71
C GLY A 238 22.65 9.43 3.32
N GLN A 239 23.52 8.48 3.00
CA GLN A 239 24.09 8.29 1.67
C GLN A 239 23.33 7.21 0.92
N GLN A 240 23.15 7.37 -0.39
CA GLN A 240 22.50 6.33 -1.21
C GLN A 240 23.15 4.96 -1.00
N THR A 241 22.35 3.90 -0.94
CA THR A 241 22.91 2.55 -0.81
C THR A 241 23.61 2.12 -2.10
N ARG A 242 24.61 1.25 -1.98
CA ARG A 242 25.38 0.73 -3.11
C ARG A 242 25.65 -0.76 -2.93
N PRO A 243 25.81 -1.53 -4.02
CA PRO A 243 26.26 -2.91 -3.93
C PRO A 243 27.56 -3.03 -3.11
N GLY A 244 27.56 -3.87 -2.07
CA GLY A 244 28.70 -4.05 -1.16
C GLY A 244 28.93 -2.91 -0.16
N GLY A 245 28.08 -1.89 -0.16
CA GLY A 245 28.10 -0.78 0.80
C GLY A 245 27.36 -1.08 2.10
N LEU A 246 27.14 -0.03 2.89
CA LEU A 246 26.30 -0.13 4.08
C LEU A 246 24.85 -0.46 3.71
N PRO A 247 24.14 -1.25 4.54
CA PRO A 247 22.72 -1.49 4.34
C PRO A 247 21.94 -0.18 4.50
N GLY A 248 20.78 -0.12 3.85
CA GLY A 248 19.89 1.01 4.01
C GLY A 248 19.40 1.12 5.45
N ARG A 249 19.12 2.34 5.87
CA ARG A 249 18.48 2.62 7.16
C ARG A 249 16.98 2.43 7.03
N MET A 250 16.44 1.47 7.76
CA MET A 250 14.99 1.30 7.91
C MET A 250 14.48 1.92 9.20
N TYR A 251 13.28 2.50 9.13
CA TYR A 251 12.59 3.06 10.28
C TYR A 251 11.40 2.18 10.63
N VAL A 252 11.47 1.54 11.80
CA VAL A 252 10.51 0.51 12.20
C VAL A 252 9.58 1.05 13.28
N SER A 253 8.27 1.01 13.01
CA SER A 253 7.24 1.35 13.98
C SER A 253 6.44 0.10 14.34
N ARG A 254 6.64 -0.40 15.58
CA ARG A 254 5.82 -1.49 16.15
C ARG A 254 4.48 -1.00 16.69
N ASP A 255 4.35 0.31 16.84
CA ASP A 255 3.16 0.94 17.34
C ASP A 255 2.40 1.60 16.20
N VAL A 256 1.15 1.18 16.03
CA VAL A 256 0.23 1.67 15.00
C VAL A 256 -0.59 2.86 15.47
N ARG A 257 -0.07 3.64 16.42
CA ARG A 257 -0.62 4.95 16.79
C ARG A 257 0.08 6.07 16.03
N PRO A 258 -0.66 7.02 15.44
CA PRO A 258 -0.11 8.20 14.76
C PRO A 258 0.96 8.96 15.56
N ALA A 259 0.80 9.05 16.88
CA ALA A 259 1.76 9.74 17.75
C ALA A 259 3.19 9.14 17.69
N ASN A 260 3.30 7.83 17.43
CA ASN A 260 4.58 7.12 17.44
C ASN A 260 5.09 6.82 16.03
N THR A 261 4.20 6.65 15.06
CA THR A 261 4.58 6.40 13.66
C THR A 261 4.98 7.67 12.92
N LEU A 262 4.32 8.81 13.18
CA LEU A 262 4.56 10.05 12.45
C LEU A 262 6.00 10.59 12.61
N PRO A 263 6.60 10.61 13.80
CA PRO A 263 8.00 11.03 13.94
C PRO A 263 8.97 10.16 13.12
N LEU A 264 8.76 8.84 13.08
CA LEU A 264 9.59 7.91 12.30
C LEU A 264 9.44 8.14 10.80
N LEU A 265 8.22 8.39 10.34
CA LEU A 265 7.94 8.73 8.94
C LEU A 265 8.67 10.03 8.55
N LEU A 266 8.63 11.06 9.41
CA LEU A 266 9.36 12.30 9.17
C LEU A 266 10.88 12.12 9.19
N GLU A 267 11.38 11.23 10.03
CA GLU A 267 12.81 10.89 10.08
C GLU A 267 13.25 10.16 8.80
N ALA A 268 12.44 9.21 8.31
CA ALA A 268 12.66 8.54 7.03
C ALA A 268 12.68 9.54 5.87
N ALA A 269 11.68 10.42 5.78
CA ALA A 269 11.63 11.45 4.74
C ALA A 269 12.83 12.41 4.77
N ARG A 270 13.53 12.56 5.91
CA ARG A 270 14.76 13.37 6.00
C ARG A 270 16.01 12.61 5.57
N ASN A 271 15.96 11.29 5.52
CA ASN A 271 17.10 10.45 5.15
C ASN A 271 17.30 10.38 3.62
N THR A 272 16.33 10.85 2.82
CA THR A 272 16.33 10.78 1.35
C THR A 272 17.14 11.89 0.68
N VAL A 273 17.62 12.90 1.42
CA VAL A 273 18.17 14.15 0.86
C VAL A 273 19.33 13.92 -0.12
N ASN A 274 20.15 12.89 0.11
CA ASN A 274 21.26 12.56 -0.78
C ASN A 274 21.01 11.34 -1.66
N ASN A 275 19.75 10.87 -1.78
CA ASN A 275 19.43 9.83 -2.74
C ASN A 275 19.50 10.41 -4.16
N LYS A 276 20.30 9.78 -5.02
CA LYS A 276 20.45 10.13 -6.44
C LYS A 276 20.37 8.90 -7.34
N ASP A 277 19.96 7.77 -6.79
CA ASP A 277 19.78 6.52 -7.52
C ASP A 277 18.27 6.30 -7.71
N ASP A 278 17.90 5.86 -8.92
CA ASP A 278 16.51 5.57 -9.25
C ASP A 278 16.12 4.14 -8.83
N ALA A 279 17.10 3.27 -8.57
CA ALA A 279 16.81 1.93 -8.07
C ALA A 279 16.77 1.91 -6.54
N GLU A 280 15.91 1.08 -5.96
CA GLU A 280 15.60 1.10 -4.52
C GLU A 280 16.00 -0.20 -3.80
N ASN A 281 16.33 -0.12 -2.51
CA ASN A 281 16.67 -1.27 -1.63
C ASN A 281 15.42 -1.97 -1.04
N THR A 282 14.50 -2.34 -1.93
CA THR A 282 13.17 -2.86 -1.56
C THR A 282 13.21 -4.21 -0.84
N VAL A 283 14.01 -5.17 -1.33
CA VAL A 283 14.02 -6.53 -0.78
C VAL A 283 14.64 -6.55 0.62
N GLU A 284 15.67 -5.75 0.87
CA GLU A 284 16.27 -5.56 2.19
C GLU A 284 15.24 -5.03 3.19
N ALA A 285 14.42 -4.07 2.80
CA ALA A 285 13.33 -3.55 3.65
C ALA A 285 12.27 -4.62 3.97
N LEU A 286 11.92 -5.47 3.00
CA LEU A 286 11.01 -6.59 3.21
C LEU A 286 11.61 -7.67 4.13
N ILE A 287 12.90 -7.97 3.98
CA ILE A 287 13.63 -8.88 4.89
C ILE A 287 13.67 -8.30 6.31
N ARG A 288 13.87 -6.98 6.43
CA ARG A 288 13.80 -6.31 7.73
C ARG A 288 12.41 -6.46 8.33
N ALA A 289 11.35 -6.26 7.56
CA ALA A 289 9.98 -6.41 8.01
C ALA A 289 9.66 -7.84 8.49
N GLN A 290 10.05 -8.88 7.76
CA GLN A 290 9.82 -10.26 8.21
C GLN A 290 10.57 -10.60 9.51
N THR A 291 11.75 -10.00 9.70
CA THR A 291 12.61 -10.23 10.88
C THR A 291 12.06 -9.50 12.11
N GLU A 292 11.64 -8.26 11.95
CA GLU A 292 11.09 -7.43 13.04
C GLU A 292 9.70 -7.88 13.48
N PHE A 293 8.94 -8.45 12.55
CA PHE A 293 7.58 -8.93 12.75
C PHE A 293 7.47 -10.41 12.37
N PRO A 294 8.01 -11.33 13.19
CA PRO A 294 7.99 -12.76 12.90
C PRO A 294 6.57 -13.30 12.83
N GLN A 295 5.62 -12.71 13.57
CA GLN A 295 4.19 -13.08 13.57
C GLN A 295 3.39 -12.53 12.39
N ALA A 296 3.99 -11.68 11.55
CA ALA A 296 3.29 -11.16 10.37
C ALA A 296 2.99 -12.29 9.40
N ARG A 297 1.80 -12.30 8.80
CA ARG A 297 1.43 -13.30 7.79
C ARG A 297 1.58 -12.78 6.37
N HIS A 298 1.58 -11.46 6.21
CA HIS A 298 1.63 -10.78 4.93
C HIS A 298 2.54 -9.55 5.04
N LEU A 299 3.25 -9.23 3.97
CA LEU A 299 3.96 -7.97 3.80
C LEU A 299 3.24 -7.17 2.73
N ILE A 300 2.99 -5.89 2.99
CA ILE A 300 2.37 -4.98 2.02
C ILE A 300 3.44 -3.98 1.62
N LEU A 301 3.97 -4.10 0.42
CA LEU A 301 4.91 -3.14 -0.13
C LEU A 301 4.14 -1.99 -0.77
N VAL A 302 4.43 -0.74 -0.39
CA VAL A 302 3.91 0.46 -1.04
C VAL A 302 5.08 1.16 -1.70
N ALA A 303 5.10 1.18 -3.03
CA ALA A 303 6.22 1.68 -3.84
C ALA A 303 5.71 2.35 -5.12
N ASP A 304 6.51 3.22 -5.73
CA ASP A 304 6.17 3.79 -7.02
C ASP A 304 6.37 2.78 -8.16
N ASN A 305 5.77 3.07 -9.30
CA ASN A 305 5.81 2.21 -10.47
C ASN A 305 6.92 2.57 -11.48
N LEU A 306 7.88 3.42 -11.09
CA LEU A 306 8.96 3.91 -11.93
C LEU A 306 10.31 3.30 -11.55
N SER A 307 10.57 3.13 -10.26
CA SER A 307 11.86 2.70 -9.73
C SER A 307 12.09 1.19 -9.87
N GLN A 308 13.33 0.82 -10.19
CA GLN A 308 13.78 -0.58 -10.22
C GLN A 308 14.11 -1.09 -8.82
N VAL A 309 14.17 -2.42 -8.64
CA VAL A 309 14.57 -3.02 -7.37
C VAL A 309 16.02 -3.50 -7.46
N LYS A 310 16.95 -2.83 -6.78
CA LYS A 310 18.39 -3.13 -6.94
C LYS A 310 18.84 -4.42 -6.26
N ASP A 311 18.08 -4.89 -5.29
CA ASP A 311 18.41 -6.00 -4.40
C ASP A 311 17.58 -7.27 -4.66
N MET A 312 17.06 -7.43 -5.90
CA MET A 312 16.39 -8.64 -6.37
C MET A 312 17.17 -9.96 -6.14
N PRO A 313 18.51 -10.01 -6.15
CA PRO A 313 19.25 -11.23 -5.79
C PRO A 313 18.94 -11.76 -4.38
N LEU A 314 18.40 -10.93 -3.47
CA LEU A 314 18.00 -11.32 -2.11
C LEU A 314 16.58 -11.89 -2.02
N LEU A 315 15.81 -11.91 -3.12
CA LEU A 315 14.38 -12.26 -3.12
C LEU A 315 14.11 -13.66 -2.55
N ASN A 316 15.00 -14.62 -2.78
CA ASN A 316 14.91 -15.98 -2.24
C ASN A 316 14.92 -16.07 -0.70
N ARG A 317 15.27 -14.98 0.00
CA ARG A 317 15.23 -14.90 1.48
C ARG A 317 13.87 -14.50 2.03
N LEU A 318 12.95 -14.06 1.18
CA LEU A 318 11.58 -13.73 1.56
C LEU A 318 10.74 -14.99 1.67
N THR A 319 10.04 -15.12 2.79
CA THR A 319 9.24 -16.32 3.11
C THR A 319 7.75 -16.03 3.26
N LYS A 320 7.37 -14.75 3.21
CA LYS A 320 6.01 -14.26 3.44
C LYS A 320 5.44 -13.69 2.13
N PRO A 321 4.13 -13.86 1.86
CA PRO A 321 3.47 -13.20 0.73
C PRO A 321 3.67 -11.69 0.73
N VAL A 322 4.15 -11.16 -0.40
CA VAL A 322 4.33 -9.72 -0.62
C VAL A 322 3.26 -9.18 -1.56
N HIS A 323 2.37 -8.36 -1.02
CA HIS A 323 1.35 -7.64 -1.75
C HIS A 323 1.86 -6.26 -2.13
N VAL A 324 2.09 -6.01 -3.42
CA VAL A 324 2.68 -4.78 -3.92
C VAL A 324 1.59 -3.80 -4.34
N VAL A 325 1.52 -2.67 -3.64
CA VAL A 325 0.73 -1.50 -3.98
C VAL A 325 1.60 -0.58 -4.83
N LEU A 326 1.33 -0.59 -6.14
CA LEU A 326 2.09 0.18 -7.13
C LEU A 326 1.43 1.53 -7.38
N CYS A 327 2.10 2.56 -6.88
CA CYS A 327 1.65 3.94 -6.93
C CYS A 327 2.08 4.63 -8.23
N GLY A 328 1.22 5.52 -8.72
CA GLY A 328 1.51 6.33 -9.91
C GLY A 328 1.32 5.62 -11.24
N THR A 329 1.95 6.18 -12.27
CA THR A 329 1.83 5.71 -13.66
C THR A 329 3.14 5.10 -14.13
N THR A 330 3.16 4.62 -15.37
CA THR A 330 4.37 4.06 -15.99
C THR A 330 5.39 5.13 -16.39
N GLY A 331 5.06 6.42 -16.19
CA GLY A 331 5.90 7.53 -16.63
C GLY A 331 5.92 7.65 -18.15
N SER A 332 7.10 7.94 -18.70
CA SER A 332 7.32 8.08 -20.15
C SER A 332 7.43 6.74 -20.87
N ASP A 333 7.92 5.68 -20.21
CA ASP A 333 7.84 4.32 -20.74
C ASP A 333 6.43 3.78 -20.50
N THR A 334 5.80 3.31 -21.57
CA THR A 334 4.40 2.88 -21.56
C THR A 334 4.27 1.46 -22.06
N ALA A 335 5.39 0.83 -22.43
CA ALA A 335 5.42 -0.49 -23.04
C ALA A 335 4.94 -1.59 -22.07
N ARG A 336 5.14 -1.38 -20.77
CA ARG A 336 4.77 -2.28 -19.68
C ARG A 336 3.80 -1.59 -18.73
N ALA A 337 2.94 -2.37 -18.09
CA ALA A 337 2.01 -1.86 -17.07
C ALA A 337 2.75 -1.45 -15.79
N TYR A 338 3.82 -2.15 -15.46
CA TYR A 338 4.59 -1.92 -14.25
C TYR A 338 6.03 -2.38 -14.40
N GLN A 339 6.88 -1.92 -13.48
CA GLN A 339 8.25 -2.40 -13.39
C GLN A 339 8.27 -3.93 -13.17
N PRO A 340 9.05 -4.70 -13.96
CA PRO A 340 9.01 -6.17 -13.93
C PRO A 340 9.37 -6.77 -12.56
N ASP A 341 10.28 -6.13 -11.84
CA ASP A 341 10.80 -6.63 -10.56
C ASP A 341 9.67 -6.80 -9.54
N TYR A 342 8.73 -5.86 -9.48
CA TYR A 342 7.57 -5.96 -8.58
C TYR A 342 6.63 -7.11 -8.94
N TYR A 343 6.50 -7.45 -10.23
CA TYR A 343 5.74 -8.63 -10.62
C TYR A 343 6.43 -9.92 -10.23
N GLN A 344 7.73 -10.01 -10.48
CA GLN A 344 8.52 -11.15 -10.06
C GLN A 344 8.49 -11.31 -8.53
N LEU A 345 8.60 -10.21 -7.78
CA LEU A 345 8.51 -10.17 -6.33
C LEU A 345 7.18 -10.75 -5.83
N ALA A 346 6.06 -10.26 -6.36
CA ALA A 346 4.73 -10.74 -5.99
C ALA A 346 4.50 -12.20 -6.41
N GLU A 347 4.97 -12.60 -7.60
CA GLU A 347 4.83 -13.96 -8.11
C GLU A 347 5.61 -14.98 -7.26
N GLN A 348 6.89 -14.71 -7.00
CA GLN A 348 7.77 -15.63 -6.26
C GLN A 348 7.41 -15.74 -4.78
N THR A 349 6.82 -14.70 -4.19
CA THR A 349 6.37 -14.71 -2.79
C THR A 349 4.94 -15.19 -2.62
N HIS A 350 4.23 -15.55 -3.70
CA HIS A 350 2.80 -15.88 -3.69
C HIS A 350 1.90 -14.75 -3.16
N GLY A 351 2.30 -13.51 -3.41
CA GLY A 351 1.54 -12.32 -3.12
C GLY A 351 0.69 -11.83 -4.29
N SER A 352 0.51 -10.52 -4.40
CA SER A 352 -0.32 -9.90 -5.44
C SER A 352 0.14 -8.49 -5.77
N ILE A 353 -0.34 -7.93 -6.88
CA ILE A 353 -0.06 -6.57 -7.34
C ILE A 353 -1.36 -5.78 -7.38
N HIS A 354 -1.28 -4.52 -7.00
CA HIS A 354 -2.43 -3.64 -6.85
C HIS A 354 -2.14 -2.28 -7.48
N THR A 355 -3.01 -1.87 -8.39
CA THR A 355 -3.05 -0.52 -8.95
C THR A 355 -4.28 0.21 -8.39
N LEU A 356 -4.46 1.48 -8.76
CA LEU A 356 -5.62 2.26 -8.33
C LEU A 356 -6.96 1.54 -8.61
N GLU A 357 -7.11 0.90 -9.76
CA GLU A 357 -8.37 0.27 -10.18
C GLU A 357 -8.37 -1.26 -10.08
N ASP A 358 -7.22 -1.91 -10.14
CA ASP A 358 -7.14 -3.36 -10.32
C ASP A 358 -6.32 -4.05 -9.25
N ASP A 359 -6.74 -5.27 -8.92
CA ASP A 359 -6.02 -6.21 -8.07
C ASP A 359 -5.66 -7.44 -8.92
N LEU A 360 -4.41 -7.88 -8.84
CA LEU A 360 -3.86 -8.94 -9.68
C LEU A 360 -3.13 -9.96 -8.81
N ASN A 361 -3.53 -11.21 -8.87
CA ASN A 361 -2.75 -12.33 -8.36
C ASN A 361 -1.98 -12.99 -9.51
N PRO A 362 -0.63 -12.91 -9.53
CA PRO A 362 0.19 -13.55 -10.55
C PRO A 362 -0.08 -15.06 -10.72
N ALA A 363 -0.41 -15.77 -9.64
CA ALA A 363 -0.65 -17.21 -9.65
C ALA A 363 -1.94 -17.61 -10.40
N THR A 364 -2.90 -16.71 -10.54
CA THR A 364 -4.21 -16.98 -11.16
C THR A 364 -4.49 -16.08 -12.36
N VAL A 365 -3.45 -15.49 -12.96
CA VAL A 365 -3.61 -14.56 -14.08
C VAL A 365 -4.19 -15.28 -15.31
N SER A 366 -5.30 -14.77 -15.83
CA SER A 366 -5.93 -15.32 -17.02
C SER A 366 -5.36 -14.71 -18.31
N PRO A 367 -5.38 -15.43 -19.45
CA PRO A 367 -5.03 -14.85 -20.76
C PRO A 367 -5.92 -13.67 -21.20
N THR A 368 -7.04 -13.47 -20.52
CA THR A 368 -7.98 -12.38 -20.74
C THR A 368 -7.83 -11.26 -19.72
N GLN A 369 -6.90 -11.38 -18.77
CA GLN A 369 -6.70 -10.40 -17.73
C GLN A 369 -6.24 -9.08 -18.35
N THR A 370 -6.88 -8.01 -17.90
CA THR A 370 -6.47 -6.63 -18.19
C THR A 370 -6.16 -5.91 -16.90
N VAL A 371 -5.23 -4.98 -16.94
CA VAL A 371 -4.93 -4.08 -15.83
C VAL A 371 -4.95 -2.64 -16.34
N ARG A 372 -5.45 -1.73 -15.53
CA ARG A 372 -5.40 -0.30 -15.75
C ARG A 372 -4.29 0.31 -14.89
N VAL A 373 -3.52 1.19 -15.52
CA VAL A 373 -2.48 2.00 -14.87
C VAL A 373 -2.62 3.42 -15.40
N GLY A 374 -3.02 4.35 -14.53
CA GLY A 374 -3.40 5.70 -14.92
C GLY A 374 -4.57 5.69 -15.91
N THR A 375 -4.36 6.26 -17.11
CA THR A 375 -5.36 6.31 -18.18
C THR A 375 -5.24 5.18 -19.20
N ARG A 376 -4.24 4.29 -19.06
CA ARG A 376 -3.93 3.26 -20.05
C ARG A 376 -4.39 1.88 -19.61
N TYR A 377 -4.70 1.05 -20.59
CA TYR A 377 -5.08 -0.34 -20.40
C TYR A 377 -4.04 -1.27 -20.99
N TYR A 378 -3.75 -2.33 -20.24
CA TYR A 378 -2.79 -3.35 -20.60
C TYR A 378 -3.45 -4.73 -20.57
N ARG A 379 -3.05 -5.62 -21.47
CA ARG A 379 -3.51 -7.01 -21.52
C ARG A 379 -2.39 -7.97 -21.17
N TYR A 380 -2.72 -9.04 -20.47
CA TYR A 380 -1.75 -10.09 -20.19
C TYR A 380 -1.36 -10.83 -21.47
N SER A 381 -0.06 -11.06 -21.65
CA SER A 381 0.50 -11.84 -22.75
C SER A 381 1.12 -13.13 -22.19
N PRO A 382 0.41 -14.28 -22.23
CA PRO A 382 0.91 -15.53 -21.66
C PRO A 382 2.27 -15.96 -22.22
N ARG A 383 2.49 -15.75 -23.52
CA ARG A 383 3.76 -16.08 -24.20
C ARG A 383 4.96 -15.32 -23.63
N ARG A 384 4.76 -14.09 -23.17
CA ARG A 384 5.84 -13.23 -22.62
C ARG A 384 5.75 -13.07 -21.10
N LYS A 385 4.76 -13.69 -20.45
CA LYS A 385 4.42 -13.53 -19.03
C LYS A 385 4.42 -12.06 -18.56
N GLN A 386 3.92 -11.16 -19.40
CA GLN A 386 3.93 -9.71 -19.12
C GLN A 386 2.65 -9.03 -19.61
N PHE A 387 2.32 -7.89 -19.02
CA PHE A 387 1.23 -7.03 -19.48
C PHE A 387 1.74 -6.06 -20.56
N LYS A 388 1.04 -6.01 -21.69
CA LYS A 388 1.37 -5.15 -22.83
C LYS A 388 0.31 -4.09 -23.04
N LEU A 389 0.74 -2.90 -23.42
CA LEU A 389 -0.14 -1.80 -23.76
C LEU A 389 -1.15 -2.22 -24.83
N THR A 390 -2.37 -1.75 -24.65
CA THR A 390 -3.44 -1.86 -25.63
C THR A 390 -3.72 -0.49 -26.26
N PRO A 391 -4.26 -0.44 -27.49
CA PRO A 391 -4.61 0.83 -28.14
C PRO A 391 -5.92 1.44 -27.60
N TYR A 392 -6.63 0.74 -26.70
CA TYR A 392 -7.95 1.15 -26.23
C TYR A 392 -7.86 2.16 -25.09
N ASP A 393 -8.76 3.13 -25.12
CA ASP A 393 -9.03 4.13 -24.08
C ASP A 393 -10.01 3.61 -23.00
N HIS A 394 -10.51 2.39 -23.17
CA HIS A 394 -11.42 1.69 -22.28
C HIS A 394 -10.94 0.27 -22.01
N ARG A 395 -11.53 -0.40 -21.01
CA ARG A 395 -11.13 -1.77 -20.65
C ARG A 395 -11.44 -2.72 -21.81
N PRO A 396 -10.41 -3.34 -22.42
CA PRO A 396 -10.61 -4.20 -23.56
C PRO A 396 -11.47 -5.40 -23.16
N ARG A 397 -12.46 -5.74 -23.98
CA ARG A 397 -13.30 -6.93 -23.78
C ARG A 397 -13.12 -7.89 -24.93
N ARG A 398 -13.17 -9.19 -24.62
CA ARG A 398 -13.22 -10.21 -25.68
C ARG A 398 -14.64 -10.32 -26.22
N PHE A 399 -14.83 -9.92 -27.47
CA PHE A 399 -15.98 -10.29 -28.27
C PHE A 399 -15.77 -11.68 -28.88
N LEU A 400 -16.76 -12.57 -28.71
CA LEU A 400 -16.75 -13.96 -29.21
C LEU A 400 -15.46 -14.74 -28.89
N LYS A 401 -14.81 -14.49 -27.74
CA LYS A 401 -13.55 -15.14 -27.30
C LYS A 401 -12.31 -14.90 -28.20
N PHE A 402 -12.42 -14.27 -29.36
CA PHE A 402 -11.32 -14.13 -30.32
C PHE A 402 -10.95 -12.68 -30.63
N VAL A 403 -11.90 -11.74 -30.59
CA VAL A 403 -11.68 -10.34 -30.98
C VAL A 403 -11.63 -9.47 -29.73
N TRP A 404 -10.60 -8.63 -29.61
CA TRP A 404 -10.57 -7.60 -28.58
C TRP A 404 -11.29 -6.36 -29.13
N LEU A 405 -12.27 -5.86 -28.36
CA LEU A 405 -12.95 -4.60 -28.59
C LEU A 405 -12.59 -3.60 -27.50
#